data_AF-A0A024RWB1-F1
#
_entry.id   AF-A0A024RWB1-F1
#
_cell.length_a   1.000
_cell.length_b   1.000
_cell.length_c   1.000
_cell.angle_alpha   90.00
_cell.angle_beta   90.00
_cell.angle_gamma   90.00
#
_symmetry.space_group_name_H-M   'P 1'
#
loop_
_entity.id
_entity.type
_entity.pdbx_description
1 polymer ?
#
loop_
_entity_poly.entity_id
_entity_poly.type
_entity_poly.pdbx_seq_one_letter_code
_entity_poly.pdbx_strand_id
1 'polypeptide(L)'
;MPNQPPNKARQGGDVDTPRDPRSSISWLTHTRGISKLIQEKGPDAFKDGILHQLFTSFRVLMLLEAIQHRRETFLDEPVWKAKSFSSESKSLMQSLLDQISGLPALLQRLDAISNSGPKDQSENIVALYKDFNAQMLRLEDWETNLNTSAASRLLWWPVALPSYTGSPFPISYEFTNVLVANTITHYWGVLLVVQISMETLQAVFDKHEIDNSNIPKQRAIALSDRKLTLANDICQSVRYHLRPEMKLYGPAAMLFPLNVALQVFSRENKLQETLWCEEIISRLGSMGIRLAFHIAPIGERKSP
;
A
#
# COMPACT_ATOMS: atom_id res chain seq x y z
N MET A 1 45.39 -3.30 44.80
CA MET A 1 45.38 -1.83 45.02
C MET A 1 46.35 -1.19 44.01
N PRO A 2 46.07 0.00 43.47
CA PRO A 2 45.11 0.20 42.36
C PRO A 2 45.66 1.19 41.28
N ASN A 3 45.00 1.28 40.12
CA ASN A 3 44.51 2.53 39.49
C ASN A 3 44.22 2.39 37.97
N GLN A 4 42.93 2.53 37.63
CA GLN A 4 42.38 3.12 36.39
C GLN A 4 42.62 4.65 36.39
N PRO A 5 42.20 5.45 35.36
CA PRO A 5 42.38 5.40 33.90
C PRO A 5 42.89 6.79 33.36
N PRO A 6 42.75 7.15 32.05
CA PRO A 6 41.53 7.89 31.70
C PRO A 6 40.90 7.55 30.34
N ASN A 7 39.57 7.53 30.43
CA ASN A 7 38.52 7.90 29.48
C ASN A 7 38.94 8.78 28.27
N LYS A 8 38.62 8.34 27.05
CA LYS A 8 38.27 9.24 25.94
C LYS A 8 36.99 8.75 25.27
N ALA A 9 35.91 9.45 25.60
CA ALA A 9 34.67 9.48 24.86
C ALA A 9 34.92 9.83 23.38
N ARG A 10 34.33 9.08 22.46
CA ARG A 10 33.94 9.59 21.15
C ARG A 10 32.43 9.78 21.18
N GLN A 11 32.03 10.98 21.60
CA GLN A 11 30.73 11.54 21.29
C GLN A 11 30.71 11.98 19.82
N GLY A 12 29.52 11.89 19.22
CA GLY A 12 29.02 12.93 18.33
C GLY A 12 29.36 12.78 16.86
N GLY A 13 28.41 12.21 16.12
CA GLY A 13 28.40 12.24 14.66
C GLY A 13 27.09 11.77 14.05
N ASP A 14 25.96 11.99 14.72
CA ASP A 14 24.65 12.02 14.04
C ASP A 14 24.69 13.21 13.08
N VAL A 15 25.01 12.93 11.82
CA VAL A 15 24.68 13.84 10.73
C VAL A 15 23.31 13.40 10.24
N ASP A 16 22.30 13.80 11.00
CA ASP A 16 20.92 13.86 10.55
C ASP A 16 20.90 14.85 9.38
N THR A 17 21.09 14.33 8.17
CA THR A 17 21.10 15.14 6.96
C THR A 17 19.70 15.73 6.78
N PRO A 18 19.54 17.06 6.67
CA PRO A 18 18.23 17.66 6.55
C PRO A 18 17.48 17.07 5.34
N ARG A 19 16.30 16.51 5.60
CA ARG A 19 15.36 16.03 4.59
C ARG A 19 15.10 17.19 3.61
N ASP A 20 15.35 17.01 2.31
CA ASP A 20 15.04 18.03 1.30
C ASP A 20 13.59 17.87 0.81
N PRO A 21 12.65 18.71 1.27
CA PRO A 21 11.24 18.66 0.87
C PRO A 21 11.01 18.93 -0.63
N ARG A 22 12.00 19.46 -1.36
CA ARG A 22 11.86 19.76 -2.79
C ARG A 22 11.80 18.48 -3.66
N SER A 23 12.36 17.38 -3.18
CA SER A 23 12.43 16.12 -3.93
C SER A 23 11.11 15.33 -3.99
N SER A 24 10.33 15.32 -2.91
CA SER A 24 9.00 14.69 -2.87
C SER A 24 7.97 15.46 -3.70
N ILE A 25 8.07 16.79 -3.72
CA ILE A 25 7.22 17.69 -4.51
C ILE A 25 7.43 17.49 -6.01
N SER A 26 8.68 17.20 -6.44
CA SER A 26 9.02 17.00 -7.86
C SER A 26 8.38 15.75 -8.47
N TRP A 27 8.55 14.58 -7.86
CA TRP A 27 7.94 13.32 -8.31
C TRP A 27 6.42 13.40 -8.43
N LEU A 28 5.78 13.97 -7.41
CA LEU A 28 4.33 14.12 -7.34
C LEU A 28 3.82 15.00 -8.49
N THR A 29 4.51 16.11 -8.76
CA THR A 29 4.20 17.02 -9.86
C THR A 29 4.32 16.30 -11.21
N HIS A 30 5.36 15.49 -11.40
CA HIS A 30 5.51 14.67 -12.62
C HIS A 30 4.41 13.64 -12.78
N THR A 31 4.07 12.91 -11.72
CA THR A 31 3.00 11.89 -11.76
C THR A 31 1.65 12.51 -12.11
N ARG A 32 1.33 13.67 -11.53
CA ARG A 32 0.10 14.42 -11.87
C ARG A 32 0.10 14.94 -13.29
N GLY A 33 1.24 15.45 -13.77
CA GLY A 33 1.40 15.89 -15.15
C GLY A 33 1.14 14.75 -16.14
N ILE A 34 1.76 13.59 -15.92
CA ILE A 34 1.56 12.39 -16.75
C ILE A 34 0.11 11.91 -16.68
N SER A 35 -0.47 11.86 -15.47
CA SER A 35 -1.87 11.48 -15.25
C SER A 35 -2.83 12.35 -16.07
N LYS A 36 -2.64 13.67 -16.05
CA LYS A 36 -3.44 14.61 -16.84
C LYS A 36 -3.25 14.44 -18.35
N LEU A 37 -2.01 14.28 -18.81
CA LEU A 37 -1.71 14.05 -20.23
C LEU A 37 -2.33 12.75 -20.76
N ILE A 38 -2.31 11.69 -19.95
CA ILE A 38 -2.97 10.43 -20.27
C ILE A 38 -4.48 10.66 -20.35
N GLN A 39 -5.08 11.27 -19.33
CA GLN A 39 -6.51 11.54 -19.28
C GLN A 39 -6.99 12.34 -20.51
N GLU A 40 -6.27 13.39 -20.89
CA GLU A 40 -6.60 14.26 -22.04
C GLU A 40 -6.54 13.53 -23.39
N LYS A 41 -5.62 12.57 -23.55
CA LYS A 41 -5.51 11.76 -24.77
C LYS A 41 -6.67 10.76 -24.94
N GLY A 42 -7.32 10.39 -23.84
CA GLY A 42 -8.40 9.42 -23.83
C GLY A 42 -7.93 7.96 -23.99
N PRO A 43 -8.76 6.99 -23.58
CA PRO A 43 -8.35 5.59 -23.47
C PRO A 43 -8.08 4.90 -24.81
N ASP A 44 -8.71 5.34 -25.89
CA ASP A 44 -8.52 4.77 -27.24
C ASP A 44 -7.07 4.93 -27.74
N ALA A 45 -6.35 5.97 -27.31
CA ALA A 45 -4.96 6.19 -27.66
C ALA A 45 -3.99 5.18 -26.99
N PHE A 46 -4.45 4.46 -25.97
CA PHE A 46 -3.62 3.59 -25.12
C PHE A 46 -3.97 2.10 -25.29
N LYS A 47 -4.69 1.73 -26.34
CA LYS A 47 -5.12 0.33 -26.55
C LYS A 47 -3.99 -0.61 -26.98
N ASP A 48 -2.93 -0.10 -27.62
CA ASP A 48 -1.79 -0.87 -28.12
C ASP A 48 -0.47 -0.06 -28.18
N GLY A 49 0.63 -0.77 -28.38
CA GLY A 49 1.92 -0.21 -28.76
C GLY A 49 2.63 0.58 -27.65
N ILE A 50 3.45 1.55 -28.05
CA ILE A 50 4.30 2.31 -27.10
C ILE A 50 3.45 3.10 -26.09
N LEU A 51 2.31 3.64 -26.53
CA LEU A 51 1.40 4.34 -25.62
C LEU A 51 0.80 3.38 -24.60
N HIS A 52 0.36 2.19 -25.01
CA HIS A 52 -0.12 1.16 -24.07
C HIS A 52 0.95 0.78 -23.03
N GLN A 53 2.19 0.56 -23.47
CA GLN A 53 3.31 0.28 -22.56
C GLN A 53 3.55 1.42 -21.57
N LEU A 54 3.46 2.67 -22.04
CA LEU A 54 3.57 3.85 -21.19
C LEU A 54 2.45 3.89 -20.15
N PHE A 55 1.20 3.72 -20.59
CA PHE A 55 0.02 3.71 -19.72
C PHE A 55 0.13 2.63 -18.64
N THR A 56 0.38 1.38 -19.03
CA THR A 56 0.49 0.25 -18.09
C THR A 56 1.64 0.43 -17.10
N SER A 57 2.78 0.99 -17.53
CA SER A 57 3.93 1.26 -16.65
C SER A 57 3.65 2.35 -15.62
N PHE A 58 2.94 3.42 -16.01
CA PHE A 58 2.60 4.51 -15.10
C PHE A 58 1.34 4.26 -14.28
N ARG A 59 0.49 3.30 -14.68
CA ARG A 59 -0.81 3.07 -14.04
C ARG A 59 -0.72 2.82 -12.53
N VAL A 60 0.25 2.00 -12.11
CA VAL A 60 0.47 1.74 -10.67
C VAL A 60 0.85 3.03 -9.94
N LEU A 61 1.70 3.87 -10.53
CA LEU A 61 2.18 5.10 -9.91
C LEU A 61 1.07 6.14 -9.76
N MET A 62 0.27 6.32 -10.82
CA MET A 62 -0.90 7.20 -10.80
C MET A 62 -1.94 6.74 -9.77
N LEU A 63 -2.17 5.42 -9.66
CA LEU A 63 -3.13 4.90 -8.71
C LEU A 63 -2.64 4.98 -7.26
N LEU A 64 -1.36 4.68 -7.01
CA LEU A 64 -0.77 4.86 -5.68
C LEU A 64 -0.80 6.34 -5.24
N GLU A 65 -0.58 7.29 -6.16
CA GLU A 65 -0.74 8.72 -5.88
C GLU A 65 -2.18 9.07 -5.50
N ALA A 66 -3.17 8.56 -6.23
CA ALA A 66 -4.58 8.75 -5.93
C ALA A 66 -4.98 8.17 -4.57
N ILE A 67 -4.48 6.97 -4.22
CA ILE A 67 -4.68 6.34 -2.90
C ILE A 67 -4.05 7.21 -1.80
N GLN A 68 -2.79 7.63 -1.98
CA GLN A 68 -2.07 8.46 -1.01
C GLN A 68 -2.79 9.79 -0.73
N HIS A 69 -3.32 10.42 -1.77
CA HIS A 69 -4.05 11.68 -1.65
C HIS A 69 -5.52 11.51 -1.31
N ARG A 70 -6.03 10.27 -1.34
CA ARG A 70 -7.44 9.92 -1.12
C ARG A 70 -8.35 10.73 -2.05
N ARG A 71 -8.01 10.70 -3.34
CA ARG A 71 -8.76 11.39 -4.40
C ARG A 71 -9.15 10.41 -5.48
N GLU A 72 -10.42 10.46 -5.88
CA GLU A 72 -10.93 9.68 -7.00
C GLU A 72 -10.07 9.86 -8.27
N THR A 73 -10.13 8.87 -9.16
CA THR A 73 -9.27 8.83 -10.35
C THR A 73 -10.04 8.30 -11.55
N PHE A 74 -9.75 8.87 -12.73
CA PHE A 74 -10.30 8.40 -14.00
C PHE A 74 -9.96 6.94 -14.31
N LEU A 75 -8.92 6.39 -13.65
CA LEU A 75 -8.50 4.99 -13.81
C LEU A 75 -9.57 4.00 -13.36
N ASP A 76 -10.55 4.43 -12.56
CA ASP A 76 -11.68 3.60 -12.15
C ASP A 76 -12.83 3.57 -13.16
N GLU A 77 -12.85 4.50 -14.11
CA GLU A 77 -13.93 4.57 -15.09
C GLU A 77 -13.93 3.29 -15.95
N PRO A 78 -15.10 2.67 -16.22
CA PRO A 78 -15.20 1.44 -17.00
C PRO A 78 -14.54 1.53 -18.38
N VAL A 79 -14.60 2.72 -18.99
CA VAL A 79 -14.01 2.99 -20.31
C VAL A 79 -12.49 2.82 -20.29
N TRP A 80 -11.80 3.23 -19.23
CA TRP A 80 -10.35 3.10 -19.08
C TRP A 80 -9.92 1.66 -18.77
N LYS A 81 -10.75 0.89 -18.05
CA LYS A 81 -10.49 -0.53 -17.80
C LYS A 81 -10.73 -1.40 -19.03
N ALA A 82 -11.64 -0.99 -19.92
CA ALA A 82 -12.01 -1.76 -21.10
C ALA A 82 -11.22 -1.35 -22.34
N LYS A 83 -11.32 -0.09 -22.77
CA LYS A 83 -10.77 0.35 -24.07
C LYS A 83 -9.25 0.32 -24.11
N SER A 84 -8.57 0.72 -23.04
CA SER A 84 -7.11 0.71 -22.96
C SER A 84 -6.51 -0.71 -23.01
N PHE A 85 -7.33 -1.75 -22.88
CA PHE A 85 -6.93 -3.16 -22.96
C PHE A 85 -7.73 -3.91 -24.05
N SER A 86 -8.21 -3.19 -25.07
CA SER A 86 -8.99 -3.79 -26.15
C SER A 86 -8.13 -4.56 -27.16
N SER A 87 -6.85 -4.19 -27.32
CA SER A 87 -5.91 -4.89 -28.21
C SER A 87 -4.88 -5.76 -27.47
N GLU A 88 -4.62 -5.49 -26.19
CA GLU A 88 -3.59 -6.18 -25.39
C GLU A 88 -4.19 -6.79 -24.10
N SER A 89 -3.74 -8.00 -23.74
CA SER A 89 -4.24 -8.69 -22.55
C SER A 89 -3.67 -8.10 -21.26
N LYS A 90 -4.48 -8.11 -20.20
CA LYS A 90 -4.06 -7.63 -18.88
C LYS A 90 -3.06 -8.59 -18.25
N SER A 91 -1.92 -8.05 -17.82
CA SER A 91 -1.02 -8.78 -16.93
C SER A 91 -1.64 -8.94 -15.54
N LEU A 92 -1.03 -9.78 -14.71
CA LEU A 92 -1.46 -9.99 -13.32
C LEU A 92 -1.54 -8.68 -12.52
N MET A 93 -0.53 -7.81 -12.65
CA MET A 93 -0.55 -6.50 -12.01
C MET A 93 -1.71 -5.66 -12.55
N GLN A 94 -1.93 -5.61 -13.86
CA GLN A 94 -3.00 -4.80 -14.44
C GLN A 94 -4.40 -5.26 -14.03
N SER A 95 -4.60 -6.57 -13.81
CA SER A 95 -5.87 -7.09 -13.29
C SER A 95 -6.08 -6.72 -11.82
N LEU A 96 -5.03 -6.69 -10.99
CA LEU A 96 -5.11 -6.15 -9.63
C LEU A 96 -5.46 -4.65 -9.66
N LEU A 97 -4.80 -3.87 -10.52
CA LEU A 97 -5.03 -2.42 -10.62
C LEU A 97 -6.48 -2.09 -10.99
N ASP A 98 -7.16 -2.94 -11.78
CA ASP A 98 -8.59 -2.80 -12.06
C ASP A 98 -9.48 -2.98 -10.80
N GLN A 99 -9.08 -3.86 -9.89
CA GLN A 99 -9.81 -4.12 -8.64
C GLN A 99 -9.62 -2.99 -7.63
N ILE A 100 -8.41 -2.41 -7.58
CA ILE A 100 -8.06 -1.39 -6.58
C ILE A 100 -8.37 0.05 -7.03
N SER A 101 -8.68 0.29 -8.31
CA SER A 101 -8.87 1.64 -8.85
C SER A 101 -10.01 2.44 -8.22
N GLY A 102 -11.02 1.78 -7.64
CA GLY A 102 -12.14 2.44 -6.96
C GLY A 102 -11.86 2.80 -5.50
N LEU A 103 -10.80 2.27 -4.92
CA LEU A 103 -10.42 2.54 -3.52
C LEU A 103 -10.22 4.04 -3.21
N PRO A 104 -9.56 4.86 -4.07
CA PRO A 104 -9.37 6.27 -3.79
C PRO A 104 -10.67 7.05 -3.56
N ALA A 105 -11.75 6.72 -4.26
CA ALA A 105 -13.07 7.34 -4.08
C ALA A 105 -13.68 6.98 -2.72
N LEU A 106 -13.50 5.73 -2.26
CA LEU A 106 -13.94 5.31 -0.92
C LEU A 106 -13.18 6.06 0.17
N LEU A 107 -11.86 6.20 0.01
CA LEU A 107 -11.03 6.97 0.93
C LEU A 107 -11.41 8.46 0.95
N GLN A 108 -11.75 9.05 -0.19
CA GLN A 108 -12.25 10.43 -0.29
C GLN A 108 -13.57 10.62 0.48
N ARG A 109 -14.48 9.65 0.39
CA ARG A 109 -15.75 9.65 1.14
C ARG A 109 -15.53 9.49 2.64
N LEU A 110 -14.57 8.66 3.05
CA LEU A 110 -14.17 8.54 4.45
C LEU A 110 -13.67 9.88 4.99
N ASP A 111 -12.76 10.55 4.28
CA ASP A 111 -12.26 11.88 4.65
C ASP A 111 -13.42 12.90 4.79
N ALA A 112 -14.42 12.87 3.89
CA ALA A 112 -15.56 13.77 3.95
C ALA A 112 -16.44 13.53 5.19
N ILE A 113 -16.71 12.27 5.53
CA ILE A 113 -17.48 11.89 6.72
C ILE A 113 -16.74 12.29 7.99
N SER A 114 -15.43 11.99 8.09
CA SER A 114 -14.63 12.31 9.28
C SER A 114 -14.53 13.82 9.58
N ASN A 115 -14.73 14.66 8.55
CA ASN A 115 -14.68 16.12 8.67
C ASN A 115 -16.08 16.78 8.81
N SER A 116 -17.17 16.02 8.63
CA SER A 116 -18.54 16.54 8.66
C SER A 116 -19.21 16.42 10.04
N GLY A 117 -20.23 17.24 10.28
CA GLY A 117 -20.97 17.27 11.55
C GLY A 117 -21.93 16.07 11.75
N PRO A 118 -22.34 15.80 13.01
CA PRO A 118 -22.94 14.52 13.44
C PRO A 118 -24.37 14.21 12.97
N LYS A 119 -25.18 15.19 12.56
CA LYS A 119 -26.65 15.04 12.63
C LYS A 119 -27.35 14.44 11.40
N ASP A 120 -26.66 14.10 10.32
CA ASP A 120 -27.33 13.62 9.09
C ASP A 120 -26.49 12.63 8.24
N GLN A 121 -25.60 11.84 8.88
CA GLN A 121 -24.63 11.00 8.16
C GLN A 121 -24.78 9.49 8.39
N SER A 122 -25.75 9.04 9.19
CA SER A 122 -25.89 7.61 9.55
C SER A 122 -26.02 6.71 8.31
N GLU A 123 -26.89 7.08 7.36
CA GLU A 123 -27.07 6.33 6.11
C GLU A 123 -25.80 6.32 5.26
N ASN A 124 -25.09 7.45 5.18
CA ASN A 124 -23.84 7.58 4.41
C ASN A 124 -22.70 6.75 5.01
N ILE A 125 -22.60 6.70 6.34
CA ILE A 125 -21.61 5.90 7.07
C ILE A 125 -21.90 4.41 6.86
N VAL A 126 -23.15 3.98 6.98
CA VAL A 126 -23.58 2.59 6.71
C VAL A 126 -23.32 2.21 5.25
N ALA A 127 -23.65 3.07 4.29
CA ALA A 127 -23.36 2.84 2.88
C ALA A 127 -21.86 2.69 2.63
N LEU A 128 -21.04 3.59 3.18
CA LEU A 128 -19.58 3.54 3.02
C LEU A 128 -18.99 2.25 3.63
N TYR A 129 -19.50 1.78 4.76
CA TYR A 129 -19.06 0.52 5.35
C TYR A 129 -19.34 -0.66 4.42
N LYS A 130 -20.56 -0.72 3.85
CA LYS A 130 -20.93 -1.75 2.86
C LYS A 130 -20.02 -1.69 1.64
N ASP A 131 -19.65 -0.49 1.17
CA ASP A 131 -18.78 -0.31 0.02
C ASP A 131 -17.34 -0.77 0.28
N PHE A 132 -16.78 -0.48 1.47
CA PHE A 132 -15.47 -1.02 1.87
C PHE A 132 -15.50 -2.54 2.01
N ASN A 133 -16.57 -3.10 2.59
CA ASN A 133 -16.74 -4.54 2.68
C ASN A 133 -16.84 -5.19 1.28
N ALA A 134 -17.56 -4.56 0.35
CA ALA A 134 -17.61 -5.01 -1.04
C ALA A 134 -16.24 -4.92 -1.73
N GLN A 135 -15.45 -3.88 -1.45
CA GLN A 135 -14.07 -3.75 -1.94
C GLN A 135 -13.18 -4.87 -1.40
N MET A 136 -13.29 -5.22 -0.12
CA MET A 136 -12.57 -6.35 0.49
C MET A 136 -12.92 -7.67 -0.20
N LEU A 137 -14.22 -7.94 -0.38
CA LEU A 137 -14.72 -9.14 -1.05
C LEU A 137 -14.19 -9.28 -2.49
N ARG A 138 -14.18 -8.19 -3.26
CA ARG A 138 -13.64 -8.19 -4.63
C ARG A 138 -12.16 -8.57 -4.67
N LEU A 139 -11.38 -8.11 -3.69
CA LEU A 139 -9.95 -8.42 -3.58
C LEU A 139 -9.72 -9.90 -3.19
N GLU A 140 -10.49 -10.41 -2.24
CA GLU A 140 -10.44 -11.82 -1.83
C GLU A 140 -10.88 -12.77 -2.96
N ASP A 141 -11.92 -12.39 -3.72
CA ASP A 141 -12.36 -13.14 -4.90
C ASP A 141 -11.30 -13.13 -6.01
N TRP A 142 -10.65 -11.99 -6.25
CA TRP A 142 -9.54 -11.89 -7.19
C TRP A 142 -8.37 -12.83 -6.83
N GLU A 143 -7.97 -12.90 -5.55
CA GLU A 143 -6.94 -13.84 -5.08
C GLU A 143 -7.40 -15.30 -5.22
N THR A 144 -8.66 -15.58 -4.91
CA THR A 144 -9.23 -16.93 -5.07
C THR A 144 -9.19 -17.37 -6.53
N ASN A 145 -9.64 -16.50 -7.45
CA ASN A 145 -9.61 -16.74 -8.89
C ASN A 145 -8.18 -16.92 -9.43
N LEU A 146 -7.21 -16.19 -8.87
CA LEU A 146 -5.79 -16.38 -9.16
C LEU A 146 -5.33 -17.79 -8.78
N ASN A 147 -5.65 -18.26 -7.57
CA ASN A 147 -5.28 -19.59 -7.08
C ASN A 147 -5.95 -20.72 -7.87
N THR A 148 -7.23 -20.58 -8.24
CA THR A 148 -7.94 -21.58 -9.04
C THR A 148 -7.43 -21.65 -10.47
N SER A 149 -7.09 -20.50 -11.08
CA SER A 149 -6.53 -20.45 -12.43
C SER A 149 -5.07 -20.94 -12.47
N ALA A 150 -4.34 -20.78 -11.37
CA ALA A 150 -2.94 -21.16 -11.24
C ALA A 150 -2.72 -22.60 -10.76
N ALA A 151 -3.72 -23.49 -10.83
CA ALA A 151 -3.78 -24.82 -10.20
C ALA A 151 -2.62 -25.82 -10.49
N SER A 152 -1.52 -25.40 -11.13
CA SER A 152 -0.27 -26.16 -11.27
C SER A 152 1.02 -25.37 -10.98
N ARG A 153 0.96 -24.07 -10.65
CA ARG A 153 2.17 -23.25 -10.41
C ARG A 153 2.09 -22.51 -9.08
N LEU A 154 3.00 -22.87 -8.17
CA LEU A 154 3.27 -22.10 -6.95
C LEU A 154 3.80 -20.72 -7.35
N LEU A 155 3.02 -19.67 -7.07
CA LEU A 155 3.36 -18.28 -7.40
C LEU A 155 4.36 -17.69 -6.40
N TRP A 156 4.24 -18.06 -5.12
CA TRP A 156 5.19 -17.73 -4.06
C TRP A 156 5.26 -18.85 -3.02
N TRP A 157 6.37 -18.93 -2.28
CA TRP A 157 6.57 -19.92 -1.22
C TRP A 157 7.52 -19.40 -0.13
N PRO A 158 7.32 -19.80 1.13
CA PRO A 158 8.20 -19.39 2.22
C PRO A 158 9.51 -20.19 2.21
N VAL A 159 10.60 -19.51 2.56
CA VAL A 159 11.92 -20.10 2.80
C VAL A 159 12.38 -19.68 4.19
N ALA A 160 12.87 -20.63 4.99
CA ALA A 160 13.35 -20.36 6.34
C ALA A 160 14.53 -19.36 6.32
N LEU A 161 14.44 -18.32 7.16
CA LEU A 161 15.54 -17.41 7.41
C LEU A 161 16.36 -17.91 8.61
N PRO A 162 17.69 -17.96 8.49
CA PRO A 162 18.53 -18.28 9.64
C PRO A 162 18.37 -17.24 10.76
N SER A 163 18.38 -17.70 12.01
CA SER A 163 18.14 -16.86 13.20
C SER A 163 19.20 -15.76 13.40
N TYR A 164 20.37 -15.86 12.78
CA TYR A 164 21.44 -14.86 12.87
C TYR A 164 21.25 -13.65 11.94
N THR A 165 20.18 -13.62 11.13
CA THR A 165 19.95 -12.54 10.16
C THR A 165 19.54 -11.20 10.80
N GLY A 166 19.25 -11.17 12.11
CA GLY A 166 18.77 -9.96 12.81
C GLY A 166 17.36 -9.52 12.38
N SER A 167 16.70 -10.29 11.52
CA SER A 167 15.31 -10.07 11.10
C SER A 167 14.36 -10.53 12.21
N PRO A 168 13.31 -9.75 12.56
CA PRO A 168 12.26 -10.23 13.46
C PRO A 168 11.37 -11.30 12.79
N PHE A 169 11.51 -11.51 11.48
CA PHE A 169 10.71 -12.47 10.71
C PHE A 169 11.46 -13.80 10.47
N PRO A 170 10.82 -14.96 10.73
CA PRO A 170 11.47 -16.28 10.66
C PRO A 170 11.58 -16.84 9.23
N ILE A 171 10.89 -16.26 8.26
CA ILE A 171 10.87 -16.71 6.87
C ILE A 171 11.09 -15.53 5.92
N SER A 172 11.39 -15.84 4.67
CA SER A 172 11.32 -14.92 3.55
C SER A 172 10.60 -15.57 2.39
N TYR A 173 9.80 -14.78 1.66
CA TYR A 173 9.13 -15.29 0.47
C TYR A 173 10.05 -15.29 -0.75
N GLU A 174 9.99 -16.40 -1.48
CA GLU A 174 10.40 -16.49 -2.88
C GLU A 174 9.18 -16.35 -3.78
N PHE A 175 9.42 -15.84 -4.98
CA PHE A 175 8.39 -15.62 -5.99
C PHE A 175 8.84 -16.17 -7.33
N THR A 176 7.90 -16.67 -8.13
CA THR A 176 8.18 -17.16 -9.49
C THR A 176 8.89 -16.11 -10.35
N ASN A 177 8.52 -14.83 -10.18
CA ASN A 177 9.16 -13.70 -10.84
C ASN A 177 8.80 -12.38 -10.13
N VAL A 178 9.46 -11.30 -10.54
CA VAL A 178 9.26 -9.94 -9.98
C VAL A 178 7.84 -9.40 -10.20
N LEU A 179 7.16 -9.77 -11.29
CA LEU A 179 5.78 -9.34 -11.52
C LEU A 179 4.85 -9.90 -10.44
N VAL A 180 4.99 -11.18 -10.09
CA VAL A 180 4.23 -11.81 -9.00
C VAL A 180 4.59 -11.16 -7.67
N ALA A 181 5.88 -11.00 -7.37
CA ALA A 181 6.35 -10.38 -6.12
C ALA A 181 5.74 -8.99 -5.91
N ASN A 182 5.77 -8.15 -6.95
CA ASN A 182 5.20 -6.81 -6.89
C ASN A 182 3.68 -6.85 -6.77
N THR A 183 3.01 -7.70 -7.54
CA THR A 183 1.54 -7.78 -7.53
C THR A 183 1.04 -8.20 -6.15
N ILE A 184 1.59 -9.27 -5.58
CA ILE A 184 1.11 -9.83 -4.32
C ILE A 184 1.43 -8.91 -3.13
N THR A 185 2.59 -8.26 -3.11
CA THR A 185 2.92 -7.28 -2.06
C THR A 185 2.03 -6.04 -2.13
N HIS A 186 1.67 -5.55 -3.31
CA HIS A 186 0.69 -4.46 -3.47
C HIS A 186 -0.71 -4.90 -3.06
N TYR A 187 -1.10 -6.13 -3.40
CA TYR A 187 -2.38 -6.72 -2.97
C TYR A 187 -2.49 -6.73 -1.44
N TRP A 188 -1.50 -7.27 -0.72
CA TRP A 188 -1.48 -7.27 0.74
C TRP A 188 -1.48 -5.85 1.32
N GLY A 189 -0.70 -4.93 0.73
CA GLY A 189 -0.69 -3.53 1.14
C GLY A 189 -2.07 -2.86 1.01
N VAL A 190 -2.79 -3.14 -0.08
CA VAL A 190 -4.14 -2.59 -0.31
C VAL A 190 -5.17 -3.24 0.62
N LEU A 191 -5.09 -4.54 0.91
CA LEU A 191 -5.94 -5.17 1.92
C LEU A 191 -5.80 -4.46 3.28
N LEU A 192 -4.56 -4.16 3.69
CA LEU A 192 -4.30 -3.42 4.92
C LEU A 192 -4.88 -2.00 4.89
N VAL A 193 -4.77 -1.29 3.77
CA VAL A 193 -5.40 0.05 3.61
C VAL A 193 -6.92 -0.04 3.80
N VAL A 194 -7.57 -1.04 3.22
CA VAL A 194 -9.02 -1.25 3.39
C VAL A 194 -9.36 -1.57 4.84
N GLN A 195 -8.62 -2.46 5.50
CA GLN A 195 -8.83 -2.82 6.91
C GLN A 195 -8.70 -1.61 7.83
N ILE A 196 -7.61 -0.84 7.69
CA ILE A 196 -7.38 0.38 8.44
C ILE A 196 -8.52 1.40 8.22
N SER A 197 -9.02 1.50 6.99
CA SER A 197 -10.13 2.41 6.66
C SER A 197 -11.44 1.98 7.32
N MET A 198 -11.70 0.67 7.37
CA MET A 198 -12.87 0.11 8.06
C MET A 198 -12.81 0.32 9.58
N GLU A 199 -11.64 0.19 10.19
CA GLU A 199 -11.44 0.53 11.62
C GLU A 199 -11.67 2.00 11.91
N THR A 200 -11.15 2.86 11.04
CA THR A 200 -11.38 4.31 11.12
C THR A 200 -12.88 4.61 11.05
N LEU A 201 -13.59 3.96 10.14
CA LEU A 201 -15.03 4.10 10.00
C LEU A 201 -15.79 3.53 11.20
N GLN A 202 -15.33 2.43 11.80
CA GLN A 202 -15.91 1.87 13.03
C GLN A 202 -15.75 2.85 14.21
N ALA A 203 -14.59 3.48 14.37
CA ALA A 203 -14.40 4.50 15.39
C ALA A 203 -15.34 5.71 15.19
N VAL A 204 -15.67 6.04 13.94
CA VAL A 204 -16.70 7.05 13.62
C VAL A 204 -18.09 6.56 14.02
N PHE A 205 -18.47 5.30 13.72
CA PHE A 205 -19.73 4.70 14.19
C PHE A 205 -19.89 4.83 15.71
N ASP A 206 -18.87 4.40 16.45
CA ASP A 206 -18.89 4.36 17.91
C ASP A 206 -19.00 5.77 18.50
N LYS A 207 -18.31 6.75 17.90
CA LYS A 207 -18.36 8.16 18.31
C LYS A 207 -19.74 8.80 18.09
N HIS A 208 -20.48 8.37 17.07
CA HIS A 208 -21.78 8.92 16.73
C HIS A 208 -22.96 8.13 17.31
N GLU A 209 -22.70 7.10 18.12
CA GLU A 209 -23.73 6.23 18.73
C GLU A 209 -24.69 5.63 17.69
N ILE A 210 -24.22 5.41 16.46
CA ILE A 210 -25.02 4.84 15.38
C ILE A 210 -25.16 3.33 15.62
N ASP A 211 -26.38 2.81 15.53
CA ASP A 211 -26.64 1.37 15.67
C ASP A 211 -25.84 0.56 14.64
N ASN A 212 -24.90 -0.24 15.14
CA ASN A 212 -24.01 -1.11 14.37
C ASN A 212 -24.51 -2.56 14.28
N SER A 213 -25.75 -2.84 14.70
CA SER A 213 -26.35 -4.18 14.69
C SER A 213 -26.31 -4.88 13.32
N ASN A 214 -26.35 -4.11 12.23
CA ASN A 214 -26.29 -4.61 10.85
C ASN A 214 -24.86 -4.89 10.34
N ILE A 215 -23.82 -4.60 11.13
CA ILE A 215 -22.43 -4.85 10.73
C ILE A 215 -22.01 -6.28 11.15
N PRO A 216 -21.48 -7.11 10.23
CA PRO A 216 -21.02 -8.46 10.56
C PRO A 216 -19.81 -8.46 11.51
N LYS A 217 -20.06 -8.49 12.83
CA LYS A 217 -19.01 -8.48 13.88
C LYS A 217 -17.96 -9.58 13.72
N GLN A 218 -18.37 -10.75 13.26
CA GLN A 218 -17.49 -11.91 13.07
C GLN A 218 -16.45 -11.70 11.95
N ARG A 219 -16.81 -10.92 10.93
CA ARG A 219 -15.88 -10.53 9.87
C ARG A 219 -14.86 -9.50 10.35
N ALA A 220 -15.29 -8.55 11.18
CA ALA A 220 -14.38 -7.57 11.77
C ALA A 220 -13.27 -8.24 12.60
N ILE A 221 -13.63 -9.28 13.39
CA ILE A 221 -12.66 -10.08 14.17
C ILE A 221 -11.68 -10.81 13.24
N ALA A 222 -12.19 -11.54 12.23
CA ALA A 222 -11.34 -12.28 11.30
C ALA A 222 -10.37 -11.37 10.52
N LEU A 223 -10.82 -10.17 10.13
CA LEU A 223 -9.96 -9.17 9.50
C LEU A 223 -8.91 -8.63 10.46
N SER A 224 -9.27 -8.44 11.73
CA SER A 224 -8.35 -7.97 12.76
C SER A 224 -7.16 -8.93 12.95
N ASP A 225 -7.44 -10.22 13.05
CA ASP A 225 -6.39 -11.25 13.19
C ASP A 225 -5.50 -11.34 11.94
N ARG A 226 -6.06 -11.06 10.76
CA ARG A 226 -5.34 -11.14 9.48
C ARG A 226 -4.39 -9.97 9.23
N LYS A 227 -4.59 -8.79 9.86
CA LYS A 227 -3.74 -7.59 9.68
C LYS A 227 -2.25 -7.86 9.92
N LEU A 228 -1.93 -8.45 11.08
CA LEU A 228 -0.53 -8.71 11.45
C LEU A 228 0.11 -9.74 10.53
N THR A 229 -0.65 -10.75 10.10
CA THR A 229 -0.18 -11.71 9.09
C THR A 229 0.17 -11.02 7.78
N LEU A 230 -0.71 -10.17 7.25
CA LEU A 230 -0.43 -9.42 6.00
C LEU A 230 0.76 -8.47 6.13
N ALA A 231 0.88 -7.77 7.27
CA ALA A 231 2.02 -6.89 7.54
C ALA A 231 3.33 -7.68 7.61
N ASN A 232 3.32 -8.85 8.24
CA ASN A 232 4.44 -9.79 8.25
C ASN A 232 4.76 -10.27 6.84
N ASP A 233 3.75 -10.64 6.04
CA ASP A 233 3.95 -11.15 4.69
C ASP A 233 4.64 -10.15 3.77
N ILE A 234 4.27 -8.87 3.87
CA ILE A 234 4.94 -7.75 3.20
C ILE A 234 6.41 -7.69 3.61
N CYS A 235 6.71 -7.72 4.90
CA CYS A 235 8.09 -7.60 5.40
C CYS A 235 8.95 -8.80 4.99
N GLN A 236 8.39 -10.00 5.01
CA GLN A 236 9.04 -11.24 4.58
C GLN A 236 9.36 -11.26 3.07
N SER A 237 8.74 -10.36 2.31
CA SER A 237 8.99 -10.18 0.86
C SER A 237 10.16 -9.24 0.55
N VAL A 238 10.63 -8.45 1.53
CA VAL A 238 11.66 -7.42 1.32
C VAL A 238 12.95 -8.01 0.74
N ARG A 239 13.41 -9.15 1.26
CA ARG A 239 14.67 -9.76 0.80
C ARG A 239 14.66 -10.07 -0.70
N TYR A 240 13.54 -10.55 -1.25
CA TYR A 240 13.42 -10.82 -2.68
C TYR A 240 13.54 -9.53 -3.50
N HIS A 241 12.89 -8.46 -3.06
CA HIS A 241 12.87 -7.17 -3.75
C HIS A 241 14.21 -6.43 -3.68
N LEU A 242 15.01 -6.68 -2.64
CA LEU A 242 16.34 -6.08 -2.45
C LEU A 242 17.47 -6.85 -3.14
N ARG A 243 17.17 -7.87 -3.93
CA ARG A 243 18.18 -8.59 -4.69
C ARG A 243 18.86 -7.69 -5.74
N PRO A 244 20.17 -7.86 -6.00
CA PRO A 244 20.90 -7.04 -6.97
C PRO A 244 20.25 -7.00 -8.37
N GLU A 245 19.64 -8.11 -8.80
CA GLU A 245 19.00 -8.26 -10.10
C GLU A 245 17.77 -7.35 -10.26
N MET A 246 17.12 -6.98 -9.15
CA MET A 246 15.92 -6.14 -9.13
C MET A 246 16.23 -4.65 -9.32
N LYS A 247 17.51 -4.27 -9.24
CA LYS A 247 17.99 -2.88 -9.40
C LYS A 247 17.17 -1.90 -8.55
N LEU A 248 16.76 -0.76 -9.11
CA LEU A 248 15.91 0.22 -8.42
C LEU A 248 14.43 -0.15 -8.42
N TYR A 249 14.00 -1.07 -9.29
CA TYR A 249 12.59 -1.41 -9.47
C TYR A 249 12.01 -2.18 -8.28
N GLY A 250 12.73 -3.19 -7.77
CA GLY A 250 12.30 -3.95 -6.60
C GLY A 250 12.19 -3.10 -5.32
N PRO A 251 13.25 -2.37 -4.92
CA PRO A 251 13.22 -1.50 -3.75
C PRO A 251 12.12 -0.41 -3.84
N ALA A 252 11.89 0.15 -5.04
CA ALA A 252 10.81 1.10 -5.30
C ALA A 252 9.42 0.53 -5.08
N ALA A 253 9.17 -0.70 -5.54
CA ALA A 253 7.89 -1.37 -5.39
C ALA A 253 7.53 -1.65 -3.91
N MET A 254 8.52 -1.77 -3.02
CA MET A 254 8.29 -2.05 -1.61
C MET A 254 7.94 -0.84 -0.75
N LEU A 255 8.13 0.39 -1.25
CA LEU A 255 7.90 1.60 -0.45
C LEU A 255 6.44 1.71 0.00
N PHE A 256 5.48 1.55 -0.91
CA PHE A 256 4.06 1.62 -0.55
C PHE A 256 3.67 0.51 0.45
N PRO A 257 3.88 -0.79 0.18
CA PRO A 257 3.50 -1.85 1.12
C PRO A 257 4.16 -1.73 2.50
N LEU A 258 5.46 -1.39 2.56
CA LEU A 258 6.16 -1.23 3.84
C LEU A 258 5.64 -0.07 4.68
N ASN A 259 5.28 1.05 4.05
CA ASN A 259 4.70 2.17 4.78
C ASN A 259 3.32 1.82 5.37
N VAL A 260 2.55 0.95 4.70
CA VAL A 260 1.29 0.46 5.26
C VAL A 260 1.53 -0.55 6.39
N ALA A 261 2.47 -1.49 6.21
CA ALA A 261 2.84 -2.45 7.26
C ALA A 261 3.36 -1.74 8.52
N LEU A 262 4.20 -0.72 8.37
CA LEU A 262 4.68 0.13 9.46
C LEU A 262 3.51 0.72 10.27
N GLN A 263 2.50 1.29 9.60
CA GLN A 263 1.32 1.83 10.28
C GLN A 263 0.58 0.78 11.10
N VAL A 264 0.45 -0.45 10.59
CA VAL A 264 -0.16 -1.56 11.34
C VAL A 264 0.66 -1.88 12.58
N PHE A 265 1.97 -2.09 12.44
CA PHE A 265 2.84 -2.41 13.58
C PHE A 265 2.85 -1.31 14.64
N SER A 266 2.85 -0.04 14.24
CA SER A 266 2.78 1.09 15.17
C SER A 266 1.46 1.11 15.95
N ARG A 267 0.32 0.87 15.29
CA ARG A 267 -1.01 0.82 15.96
C ARG A 267 -1.14 -0.37 16.91
N GLU A 268 -0.56 -1.51 16.55
CA GLU A 268 -0.59 -2.76 17.32
C GLU A 268 0.56 -2.86 18.35
N ASN A 269 1.33 -1.79 18.56
CA ASN A 269 2.47 -1.71 19.49
C ASN A 269 3.55 -2.79 19.29
N LYS A 270 3.80 -3.17 18.03
CA LYS A 270 4.83 -4.15 17.63
C LYS A 270 6.17 -3.44 17.43
N LEU A 271 6.89 -3.21 18.55
CA LEU A 271 8.09 -2.37 18.58
C LEU A 271 9.23 -2.89 17.68
N GLN A 272 9.50 -4.20 17.70
CA GLN A 272 10.61 -4.77 16.93
C GLN A 272 10.37 -4.64 15.42
N GLU A 273 9.16 -4.97 14.97
CA GLU A 273 8.73 -4.89 13.57
C GLU A 273 8.62 -3.43 13.09
N THR A 274 8.19 -2.52 13.96
CA THR A 274 8.17 -1.07 13.70
C THR A 274 9.58 -0.55 13.41
N LEU A 275 10.52 -0.78 14.32
CA LEU A 275 11.91 -0.33 14.17
C LEU A 275 12.57 -0.93 12.91
N TRP A 276 12.30 -2.20 12.64
CA TRP A 276 12.80 -2.86 11.44
C TRP A 276 12.24 -2.21 10.16
N CYS A 277 10.94 -1.93 10.11
CA CYS A 277 10.32 -1.26 8.96
C CYS A 277 10.91 0.14 8.74
N GLU A 278 11.10 0.92 9.81
CA GLU A 278 11.72 2.24 9.76
C GLU A 278 13.15 2.19 9.21
N GLU A 279 13.96 1.23 9.66
CA GLU A 279 15.32 1.02 9.17
C GLU A 279 15.33 0.70 7.67
N ILE A 280 14.49 -0.25 7.24
CA ILE A 280 14.39 -0.62 5.82
C ILE A 280 13.90 0.56 4.97
N ILE A 281 12.85 1.27 5.39
CA ILE A 281 12.34 2.45 4.66
C ILE A 281 13.40 3.54 4.57
N SER A 282 14.15 3.79 5.65
CA SER A 282 15.27 4.74 5.65
C SER A 282 16.35 4.35 4.64
N ARG A 283 16.72 3.06 4.62
CA ARG A 283 17.66 2.51 3.62
C ARG A 283 17.15 2.64 2.19
N LEU A 284 15.87 2.39 1.94
CA LEU A 284 15.27 2.58 0.62
C LEU A 284 15.35 4.05 0.17
N GLY A 285 15.14 4.99 1.10
CA GLY A 285 15.26 6.41 0.83
C GLY A 285 16.66 6.90 0.47
N SER A 286 17.70 6.29 1.05
CA SER A 286 19.09 6.63 0.73
C SER A 286 19.53 6.14 -0.65
N MET A 287 18.80 5.19 -1.27
CA MET A 287 19.05 4.70 -2.64
C MET A 287 18.59 5.68 -3.73
N GLY A 288 18.19 6.91 -3.39
CA GLY A 288 17.68 7.90 -4.35
C GLY A 288 16.25 7.63 -4.82
N ILE A 289 15.64 6.55 -4.36
CA ILE A 289 14.24 6.21 -4.60
C ILE A 289 13.41 6.99 -3.58
N ARG A 290 13.18 8.26 -3.89
CA ARG A 290 12.34 9.16 -3.09
C ARG A 290 10.90 9.16 -3.60
N LEU A 291 10.38 7.97 -3.92
CA LEU A 291 8.96 7.82 -4.24
C LEU A 291 8.16 8.16 -2.98
N ALA A 292 7.52 9.34 -3.04
CA ALA A 292 6.58 9.92 -2.09
C ALA A 292 6.60 9.29 -0.68
N PHE A 293 7.47 9.81 0.19
CA PHE A 293 7.38 9.55 1.62
C PHE A 293 6.03 10.03 2.18
N HIS A 294 5.51 9.25 3.13
CA HIS A 294 4.23 9.37 3.83
C HIS A 294 2.98 9.09 2.99
N ILE A 295 2.52 7.83 3.07
CA ILE A 295 1.06 7.60 3.15
C ILE A 295 0.63 8.30 4.44
N ALA A 296 -0.08 9.43 4.33
CA ALA A 296 -0.63 10.09 5.51
C ALA A 296 -1.46 9.07 6.30
N PRO A 297 -1.32 8.99 7.64
CA PRO A 297 -2.04 8.00 8.42
C PRO A 297 -3.53 8.05 8.09
N ILE A 298 -4.08 6.90 7.69
CA ILE A 298 -5.49 6.78 7.36
C ILE A 298 -6.30 7.09 8.62
N GLY A 299 -7.14 8.13 8.55
CA GLY A 299 -7.92 8.63 9.69
C GLY A 299 -7.34 9.83 10.45
N GLU A 300 -6.13 10.29 10.17
CA GLU A 300 -5.63 11.56 10.72
C GLU A 300 -6.09 12.76 9.86
N ARG A 301 -6.43 13.88 10.52
CA ARG A 301 -6.72 15.13 9.81
C ARG A 301 -5.52 15.50 8.96
N LYS A 302 -5.74 15.74 7.67
CA LYS A 302 -4.76 16.49 6.87
C LYS A 302 -4.65 17.88 7.49
N SER A 303 -3.50 18.21 8.05
CA SER A 303 -3.19 19.60 8.37
C SER A 303 -3.36 20.43 7.09
N PRO A 304 -3.97 21.62 7.17
CA PRO A 304 -4.28 22.46 6.02
C PRO A 304 -3.05 22.85 5.21
#